data_AF-A0A914SZ34-F1
#
_entry.id   AF-A0A914SZ34-F1
#
_cell.length_a   1.000
_cell.length_b   1.000
_cell.length_c   1.000
_cell.angle_alpha   90.00
_cell.angle_beta   90.00
_cell.angle_gamma   90.00
#
_symmetry.space_group_name_H-M   'P 1'
#
loop_
_entity.id
_entity.type
_entity.pdbx_description
1 polymer ?
#
loop_
_entity_poly.entity_id
_entity_poly.type
_entity_poly.pdbx_seq_one_letter_code
_entity_poly.pdbx_strand_id
1 'polypeptide(L)'
;MAVGGAFVYRYAALTDRLEKFLSKKFIALFAFMHIAYQLPTIILHDFAHVDRKIIDNAILAQWPNIRKLYDDGCSSIHFDTTPFAILFMICLTLSFLITVPLIVFLLVKSFTSLNNQKQFMSPKTYKIHRQLLISIVFQTAVPILTLFAPYSFAFCLLLTGMENVSFVMQGAFILGTIHSPLNTIMMIHFIQPYRRFFANIYNKIHPRRTVLPSFTDAQHSEIPNAINNPLP
;
A
#
# COMPACT_ATOMS: atom_id res chain seq x y z
N MET A 1 -2.36 9.41 2.88
CA MET A 1 -3.62 10.03 2.40
C MET A 1 -4.69 9.04 1.94
N ALA A 2 -4.40 8.04 1.10
CA ALA A 2 -5.44 7.22 0.45
C ALA A 2 -6.25 6.30 1.40
N VAL A 3 -5.62 5.67 2.39
CA VAL A 3 -6.25 4.62 3.20
C VAL A 3 -7.24 5.18 4.23
N GLY A 4 -6.86 6.20 5.00
CA GLY A 4 -7.75 6.86 5.98
C GLY A 4 -8.99 7.49 5.36
N GLY A 5 -8.81 8.20 4.22
CA GLY A 5 -9.93 8.77 3.47
C GLY A 5 -10.87 7.69 2.92
N ALA A 6 -10.34 6.54 2.47
CA ALA A 6 -11.15 5.41 2.02
C ALA A 6 -12.01 4.81 3.14
N PHE A 7 -11.51 4.78 4.38
CA PHE A 7 -12.30 4.35 5.54
C PHE A 7 -13.45 5.30 5.84
N VAL A 8 -13.16 6.59 5.94
CA VAL A 8 -14.18 7.61 6.24
C VAL A 8 -15.25 7.62 5.15
N TYR A 9 -14.83 7.61 3.88
CA TYR A 9 -15.74 7.55 2.74
C TYR A 9 -16.65 6.32 2.80
N ARG A 10 -16.11 5.13 3.11
CA ARG A 10 -16.91 3.90 3.18
C ARG A 10 -17.84 3.84 4.35
N TYR A 11 -17.36 4.22 5.52
CA TYR A 11 -18.21 4.32 6.70
C TYR A 11 -19.37 5.28 6.43
N ALA A 12 -19.11 6.41 5.79
CA ALA A 12 -20.13 7.39 5.44
C ALA A 12 -21.08 6.89 4.34
N ALA A 13 -20.59 6.15 3.34
CA ALA A 13 -21.40 5.51 2.30
C ALA A 13 -22.32 4.41 2.84
N LEU A 14 -21.88 3.67 3.86
CA LEU A 14 -22.68 2.63 4.51
C LEU A 14 -23.68 3.19 5.53
N THR A 15 -23.46 4.40 6.06
CA THR A 15 -24.34 4.99 7.07
C THR A 15 -25.28 6.06 6.51
N ASP A 16 -25.28 6.25 5.19
CA ASP A 16 -25.99 7.34 4.49
C ASP A 16 -25.65 8.73 5.05
N ARG A 17 -24.49 8.86 5.69
CA ARG A 17 -23.95 10.13 6.24
C ARG A 17 -22.93 10.75 5.30
N LEU A 18 -22.95 10.35 4.04
CA LEU A 18 -21.97 10.71 3.03
C LEU A 18 -21.85 12.23 2.89
N GLU A 19 -22.98 12.95 2.87
CA GLU A 19 -23.00 14.41 2.74
C GLU A 19 -22.27 15.14 3.88
N LYS A 20 -22.35 14.61 5.10
CA LYS A 20 -21.71 15.22 6.28
C LYS A 20 -20.19 15.06 6.21
N PHE A 21 -19.72 13.88 5.80
CA PHE A 21 -18.29 13.55 5.69
C PHE A 21 -17.64 14.03 4.38
N LEU A 22 -18.41 14.22 3.32
CA LEU A 22 -17.96 14.86 2.07
C LEU A 22 -18.13 16.38 2.08
N SER A 23 -18.60 16.96 3.19
CA SER A 23 -18.71 18.42 3.29
C SER A 23 -17.33 19.05 3.09
N LYS A 24 -17.27 20.12 2.27
CA LYS A 24 -16.03 20.85 1.98
C LYS A 24 -15.30 21.25 3.28
N LYS A 25 -16.06 21.57 4.33
CA LYS A 25 -15.54 21.92 5.67
C LYS A 25 -14.87 20.73 6.36
N PHE A 26 -15.47 19.54 6.31
CA PHE A 26 -14.88 18.33 6.92
C PHE A 26 -13.61 17.88 6.17
N ILE A 27 -13.65 17.87 4.83
CA ILE A 27 -12.49 17.52 4.02
C ILE A 27 -11.35 18.52 4.26
N ALA A 28 -11.65 19.83 4.28
CA ALA A 28 -10.65 20.86 4.56
C ALA A 28 -10.06 20.72 5.98
N LEU A 29 -10.89 20.44 6.99
CA LEU A 29 -10.44 20.23 8.37
C LEU A 29 -9.56 18.98 8.49
N PHE A 30 -9.97 17.86 7.87
CA PHE A 30 -9.20 16.63 7.89
C PHE A 30 -7.88 16.78 7.15
N ALA A 31 -7.88 17.43 5.97
CA ALA A 31 -6.66 17.74 5.23
C ALA A 31 -5.75 18.69 6.00
N PHE A 32 -6.30 19.73 6.63
CA PHE A 32 -5.56 20.67 7.47
C PHE A 32 -4.92 19.98 8.66
N MET A 33 -5.66 19.14 9.40
CA MET A 33 -5.11 18.36 10.51
C MET A 33 -3.98 17.45 10.04
N HIS A 34 -4.13 16.79 8.90
CA HIS A 34 -3.08 15.93 8.34
C HIS A 34 -1.85 16.70 7.87
N ILE A 35 -2.03 17.85 7.19
CA ILE A 35 -0.93 18.69 6.70
C ILE A 35 -0.22 19.34 7.88
N ALA A 36 -0.95 19.95 8.82
CA ALA A 36 -0.40 20.56 10.02
C ALA A 36 0.38 19.56 10.87
N TYR A 37 -0.01 18.28 10.82
CA TYR A 37 0.69 17.20 11.50
C TYR A 37 1.94 16.69 10.75
N GLN A 38 1.92 16.67 9.42
CA GLN A 38 3.02 16.17 8.57
C GLN A 38 4.04 17.27 8.21
N LEU A 39 3.67 18.54 8.29
CA LEU A 39 4.59 19.65 8.03
C LEU A 39 5.78 19.64 8.98
N PRO A 40 5.60 19.44 10.31
CA PRO A 40 6.72 19.35 11.24
C PRO A 40 7.67 18.20 10.92
N THR A 41 7.16 17.04 10.49
CA THR A 41 8.02 15.88 10.15
C THR A 41 8.84 16.12 8.89
N ILE A 42 8.28 16.80 7.88
CA ILE A 42 8.99 17.19 6.66
C ILE A 42 10.05 18.24 6.98
N ILE A 43 9.68 19.27 7.74
CA ILE A 43 10.59 20.35 8.14
C ILE A 43 11.76 19.77 8.96
N LEU A 44 11.48 18.89 9.93
CA LEU A 44 12.51 18.23 10.74
C LEU A 44 13.43 17.33 9.92
N HIS A 45 12.89 16.63 8.92
CA HIS A 45 13.69 15.86 7.98
C HIS A 45 14.66 16.75 7.20
N ASP A 46 14.19 17.88 6.69
CA ASP A 46 15.02 18.79 5.90
C ASP A 46 16.10 19.47 6.75
N PHE A 47 15.80 19.82 8.01
CA PHE A 47 16.82 20.32 8.94
C PHE A 47 17.84 19.24 9.34
N ALA A 48 17.41 17.98 9.50
CA ALA A 48 18.33 16.86 9.75
C ALA A 48 19.29 16.60 8.57
N HIS A 49 18.91 16.97 7.33
CA HIS A 49 19.80 16.90 6.16
C HIS A 49 20.87 18.02 6.15
N VAL A 50 20.59 19.17 6.76
CA VAL A 50 21.55 20.29 6.81
C VAL A 50 22.73 19.95 7.73
N ASP A 51 22.47 19.41 8.92
CA ASP A 51 23.55 18.95 9.83
C ASP A 51 24.38 17.82 9.22
N ARG A 52 23.72 16.94 8.45
CA ARG A 52 24.39 15.82 7.78
C ARG A 52 25.48 16.31 6.81
N LYS A 53 25.20 17.34 6.00
CA LYS A 53 26.23 17.92 5.10
C LYS A 53 27.48 18.40 5.83
N ILE A 54 27.33 18.92 7.04
CA ILE A 54 28.46 19.40 7.85
C ILE A 54 29.32 18.22 8.30
N ILE A 55 28.68 17.14 8.79
CA ILE A 55 29.33 15.91 9.22
C ILE A 55 29.98 15.18 8.05
N ASP A 56 29.28 15.07 6.92
CA ASP A 56 29.77 14.47 5.68
C ASP A 56 31.05 15.16 5.22
N ASN A 57 31.06 16.50 5.23
CA ASN A 57 32.24 17.27 4.84
C ASN A 57 33.42 17.07 5.81
N ALA A 58 33.15 16.91 7.11
CA ALA A 58 34.20 16.63 8.10
C ALA A 58 34.79 15.21 7.93
N ILE A 59 33.95 14.21 7.69
CA ILE A 59 34.36 12.82 7.42
C ILE A 59 35.15 12.75 6.11
N LEU A 60 34.69 13.43 5.07
CA LEU A 60 35.34 13.47 3.75
C LEU A 60 36.65 14.27 3.75
N ALA A 61 36.80 15.23 4.68
CA ALA A 61 38.07 15.90 4.92
C ALA A 61 39.09 14.96 5.59
N GLN A 62 38.64 14.05 6.46
CA GLN A 62 39.51 13.09 7.14
C GLN A 62 39.83 11.86 6.29
N TRP A 63 38.90 11.42 5.43
CA TRP A 63 39.03 10.25 4.58
C TRP A 63 38.54 10.57 3.15
N PRO A 64 39.36 11.22 2.31
CA PRO A 64 38.92 11.64 0.98
C PRO A 64 38.61 10.47 0.04
N ASN A 65 39.24 9.30 0.26
CA ASN A 65 39.11 8.13 -0.62
C ASN A 65 37.75 7.43 -0.53
N ILE A 66 36.98 7.65 0.54
CA ILE A 66 35.63 7.07 0.69
C ILE A 66 34.55 7.90 0.00
N ARG A 67 34.89 9.07 -0.59
CA ARG A 67 33.92 9.95 -1.27
C ARG A 67 33.10 9.24 -2.33
N LYS A 68 33.72 8.36 -3.11
CA LYS A 68 33.03 7.59 -4.15
C LYS A 68 31.96 6.65 -3.56
N LEU A 69 32.26 6.02 -2.43
CA LEU A 69 31.33 5.16 -1.69
C LEU A 69 30.21 5.98 -1.01
N TYR A 70 30.53 7.21 -0.60
CA TYR A 70 29.62 8.15 0.05
C TYR A 70 28.61 8.77 -0.94
N ASP A 71 29.09 9.20 -2.10
CA ASP A 71 28.30 9.80 -3.18
C ASP A 71 27.38 8.77 -3.87
N ASP A 72 27.76 7.48 -3.85
CA ASP A 72 26.95 6.36 -4.37
C ASP A 72 25.77 5.97 -3.45
N GLY A 73 25.53 6.71 -2.36
CA GLY A 73 24.37 6.55 -1.48
C GLY A 73 24.54 5.52 -0.35
N CYS A 74 25.74 4.96 -0.19
CA CYS A 74 26.12 4.13 0.96
C CYS A 74 26.64 4.95 2.14
N SER A 75 26.22 6.21 2.28
CA SER A 75 26.45 6.94 3.52
C SER A 75 25.73 6.20 4.63
N SER A 76 26.52 5.61 5.54
CA SER A 76 26.04 5.10 6.81
C SER A 76 25.22 6.20 7.43
N ILE A 77 23.89 6.02 7.43
CA ILE A 77 23.02 6.91 8.15
C ILE A 77 23.36 6.68 9.62
N HIS A 78 24.34 7.43 10.12
CA HIS A 78 24.48 7.66 11.53
C HIS A 78 23.25 8.46 11.90
N PHE A 79 22.24 7.75 12.39
CA PHE A 79 21.19 8.37 13.16
C PHE A 79 21.85 8.79 14.47
N ASP A 80 22.60 9.88 14.38
CA ASP A 80 23.04 10.59 15.55
C ASP A 80 21.77 10.90 16.36
N THR A 81 21.90 10.82 17.68
CA THR A 81 20.91 11.27 18.66
C THR A 81 20.72 12.78 18.61
N THR A 82 20.68 13.37 17.41
CA THR A 82 20.34 14.76 17.23
C THR A 82 18.93 14.97 17.76
N PRO A 83 18.67 16.09 18.45
CA PRO A 83 17.35 16.41 18.97
C PRO A 83 16.27 16.35 17.88
N PHE A 84 16.62 16.69 16.63
CA PHE A 84 15.71 16.66 15.49
C PHE A 84 15.32 15.24 15.06
N ALA A 85 16.26 14.29 15.01
CA ALA A 85 15.97 12.89 14.69
C ALA A 85 15.09 12.26 15.78
N ILE A 86 15.38 12.54 17.05
CA ILE A 86 14.58 12.07 18.18
C ILE A 86 13.16 12.66 18.11
N LEU A 87 13.03 13.97 17.86
CA LEU A 87 11.74 14.63 17.74
C LEU A 87 10.91 14.08 16.57
N PHE A 88 11.54 13.83 15.41
CA PHE A 88 10.90 13.19 14.27
C PHE A 88 10.34 11.81 14.63
N MET A 89 11.13 10.98 15.32
CA MET A 89 10.70 9.64 15.74
C MET A 89 9.59 9.66 16.79
N ILE A 90 9.62 10.63 17.71
CA ILE A 90 8.53 10.87 18.67
C ILE A 90 7.26 11.25 17.93
N CYS A 91 7.33 12.21 17.00
CA CYS A 91 6.19 12.59 16.17
C CYS A 91 5.65 11.36 15.44
N LEU A 92 6.48 10.63 14.68
CA LEU A 92 6.06 9.44 13.94
C LEU A 92 5.36 8.41 14.84
N THR A 93 5.90 8.16 16.04
CA THR A 93 5.33 7.23 17.02
C THR A 93 3.99 7.70 17.56
N LEU A 94 3.86 8.96 17.96
CA LEU A 94 2.58 9.54 18.40
C LEU A 94 1.52 9.49 17.28
N SER A 95 1.95 9.73 16.04
CA SER A 95 1.11 9.62 14.85
C SER A 95 0.47 8.24 14.73
N PHE A 96 1.31 7.22 14.90
CA PHE A 96 0.92 5.83 14.83
C PHE A 96 -0.05 5.47 15.95
N LEU A 97 0.26 5.87 17.18
CA LEU A 97 -0.56 5.60 18.36
C LEU A 97 -1.96 6.22 18.27
N ILE A 98 -2.12 7.34 17.57
CA ILE A 98 -3.42 7.96 17.34
C ILE A 98 -4.12 7.34 16.12
N THR A 99 -3.40 7.16 15.02
CA THR A 99 -3.98 6.79 13.73
C THR A 99 -4.44 5.34 13.68
N VAL A 100 -3.67 4.40 14.26
CA VAL A 100 -4.01 2.98 14.20
C VAL A 100 -5.29 2.64 14.96
N PRO A 101 -5.48 3.06 16.22
CA PRO A 101 -6.73 2.80 16.93
C PRO A 101 -7.94 3.41 16.21
N LEU A 102 -7.79 4.62 15.66
CA LEU A 102 -8.85 5.26 14.89
C LEU A 102 -9.21 4.44 13.64
N ILE A 103 -8.22 3.95 12.90
CA ILE A 103 -8.45 3.10 11.73
C ILE A 103 -9.13 1.79 12.14
N VAL A 104 -8.66 1.13 13.20
CA VAL A 104 -9.25 -0.12 13.69
C VAL A 104 -10.71 0.09 14.11
N PHE A 105 -10.99 1.19 14.83
CA PHE A 105 -12.35 1.57 15.21
C PHE A 105 -13.25 1.78 13.99
N LEU A 106 -12.79 2.53 12.98
CA LEU A 106 -13.54 2.77 11.75
C LEU A 106 -13.76 1.47 10.96
N LEU A 107 -12.79 0.56 10.98
CA LEU A 107 -12.84 -0.72 10.30
C LEU A 107 -13.88 -1.64 10.93
N VAL A 108 -13.82 -1.83 12.25
CA VAL A 108 -14.83 -2.59 13.01
C VAL A 108 -16.21 -2.02 12.74
N LYS A 109 -16.37 -0.70 12.86
CA LYS A 109 -17.65 -0.04 12.62
C LYS A 109 -18.17 -0.22 11.20
N SER A 110 -17.28 -0.17 10.21
CA SER A 110 -17.64 -0.41 8.80
C SER A 110 -18.08 -1.85 8.54
N PHE A 111 -17.41 -2.83 9.16
CA PHE A 111 -17.81 -4.24 9.07
C PHE A 111 -19.15 -4.50 9.76
N THR A 112 -19.37 -3.94 10.95
CA THR A 112 -20.66 -4.03 11.65
C THR A 112 -21.77 -3.39 10.82
N SER A 113 -21.55 -2.19 10.27
CA SER A 113 -22.54 -1.51 9.43
C SER A 113 -22.86 -2.32 8.17
N LEU A 114 -21.84 -2.90 7.52
CA LEU A 114 -22.05 -3.74 6.33
C LEU A 114 -22.85 -5.00 6.67
N ASN A 115 -22.61 -5.63 7.82
CA ASN A 115 -23.38 -6.79 8.25
C ASN A 115 -24.82 -6.44 8.59
N ASN A 116 -25.06 -5.30 9.26
CA ASN A 116 -26.41 -4.83 9.57
C ASN A 116 -27.23 -4.51 8.30
N GLN A 117 -26.57 -4.04 7.24
CA GLN A 117 -27.20 -3.74 5.96
C GLN A 117 -27.27 -4.92 4.99
N LYS A 118 -26.78 -6.09 5.36
CA LYS A 118 -26.73 -7.29 4.50
C LYS A 118 -28.11 -7.65 3.93
N GLN A 119 -29.17 -7.51 4.73
CA GLN A 119 -30.55 -7.83 4.33
C GLN A 119 -31.17 -6.81 3.35
N PHE A 120 -30.65 -5.57 3.31
CA PHE A 120 -31.16 -4.50 2.47
C PHE A 120 -30.37 -4.33 1.16
N MET A 121 -29.24 -5.05 1.03
CA MET A 121 -28.37 -4.97 -0.15
C MET A 121 -28.53 -6.19 -1.04
N SER A 122 -28.45 -5.97 -2.36
CA SER A 122 -28.33 -7.09 -3.29
C SER A 122 -27.07 -7.93 -3.00
N PRO A 123 -27.08 -9.24 -3.27
CA PRO A 123 -25.91 -10.10 -3.09
C PRO A 123 -24.66 -9.60 -3.82
N LYS A 124 -24.85 -8.99 -5.00
CA LYS A 124 -23.78 -8.39 -5.81
C LYS A 124 -23.17 -7.17 -5.12
N THR A 125 -24.00 -6.25 -4.64
CA THR A 125 -23.56 -5.03 -3.94
C THR A 125 -22.83 -5.37 -2.65
N TYR A 126 -23.40 -6.27 -1.83
CA TYR A 126 -22.77 -6.74 -0.59
C TYR A 126 -21.38 -7.34 -0.84
N LYS A 127 -21.24 -8.20 -1.87
CA LYS A 127 -19.96 -8.80 -2.25
C LYS A 127 -18.91 -7.75 -2.61
N ILE A 128 -19.29 -6.70 -3.35
CA ILE A 128 -18.39 -5.61 -3.73
C ILE A 128 -17.93 -4.83 -2.48
N HIS A 129 -18.85 -4.41 -1.61
CA HIS A 129 -18.48 -3.70 -0.37
C HIS A 129 -17.58 -4.54 0.54
N ARG A 130 -17.88 -5.83 0.68
CA ARG A 130 -17.07 -6.76 1.47
C ARG A 130 -15.66 -6.93 0.91
N GLN A 131 -15.52 -7.16 -0.39
CA GLN A 131 -14.20 -7.27 -1.05
C GLN A 131 -13.35 -6.04 -0.83
N LEU A 132 -13.96 -4.87 -0.95
CA LEU A 132 -13.25 -3.62 -0.80
C LEU A 132 -12.87 -3.33 0.66
N LEU A 133 -13.72 -3.65 1.65
CA LEU A 133 -13.33 -3.55 3.07
C LEU A 133 -12.16 -4.48 3.38
N ILE A 134 -12.19 -5.72 2.90
CA ILE A 134 -11.07 -6.66 3.03
C ILE A 134 -9.80 -6.07 2.39
N SER A 135 -9.90 -5.52 1.19
CA SER A 135 -8.77 -4.88 0.53
C SER A 135 -8.16 -3.77 1.40
N ILE A 136 -8.98 -2.95 2.05
CA ILE A 136 -8.49 -1.88 2.92
C ILE A 136 -7.82 -2.42 4.19
N VAL A 137 -8.30 -3.55 4.75
CA VAL A 137 -7.61 -4.23 5.87
C VAL A 137 -6.15 -4.52 5.47
N PHE A 138 -5.95 -5.16 4.31
CA PHE A 138 -4.61 -5.49 3.83
C PHE A 138 -3.78 -4.25 3.48
N GLN A 139 -4.39 -3.26 2.81
CA GLN A 139 -3.74 -1.98 2.50
C GLN A 139 -3.34 -1.19 3.75
N THR A 140 -4.02 -1.39 4.87
CA THR A 140 -3.65 -0.81 6.18
C THR A 140 -2.56 -1.62 6.85
N ALA A 141 -2.63 -2.95 6.76
CA ALA A 141 -1.62 -3.84 7.36
C ALA A 141 -0.23 -3.61 6.75
N VAL A 142 -0.13 -3.36 5.44
CA VAL A 142 1.15 -3.10 4.75
C VAL A 142 1.96 -1.99 5.43
N PRO A 143 1.51 -0.72 5.51
CA PRO A 143 2.28 0.34 6.16
C PRO A 143 2.50 0.09 7.66
N ILE A 144 1.61 -0.63 8.34
CA ILE A 144 1.87 -1.04 9.74
C ILE A 144 3.10 -1.93 9.81
N LEU A 145 3.20 -2.94 8.94
CA LEU A 145 4.28 -3.93 8.96
C LEU A 145 5.58 -3.42 8.34
N THR A 146 5.51 -2.57 7.32
CA THR A 146 6.69 -2.14 6.56
C THR A 146 7.19 -0.75 6.95
N LEU A 147 6.41 0.04 7.67
CA LEU A 147 6.80 1.39 8.08
C LEU A 147 6.68 1.54 9.60
N PHE A 148 5.51 1.37 10.19
CA PHE A 148 5.37 1.71 11.60
C PHE A 148 6.08 0.73 12.56
N ALA A 149 5.85 -0.57 12.41
CA ALA A 149 6.47 -1.58 13.27
C ALA A 149 8.02 -1.52 13.26
N PRO A 150 8.72 -1.50 12.10
CA PRO A 150 10.17 -1.47 12.09
C PRO A 150 10.73 -0.13 12.61
N TYR A 151 10.08 1.00 12.34
CA TYR A 151 10.52 2.30 12.89
C TYR A 151 10.27 2.41 14.39
N SER A 152 9.13 1.94 14.90
CA SER A 152 8.85 1.89 16.34
C SER A 152 9.82 0.96 17.06
N PHE A 153 10.15 -0.20 16.47
CA PHE A 153 11.16 -1.09 17.03
C PHE A 153 12.54 -0.43 17.10
N ALA A 154 12.96 0.23 16.01
CA ALA A 154 14.22 0.96 15.97
C ALA A 154 14.25 2.12 16.98
N PHE A 155 13.13 2.80 17.20
CA PHE A 155 12.99 3.83 18.22
C PHE A 155 13.11 3.27 19.64
N CYS A 156 12.51 2.11 19.92
CA CYS A 156 12.68 1.45 21.21
C CYS A 156 14.15 1.09 21.48
N LEU A 157 14.88 0.60 20.47
CA LEU A 157 16.31 0.30 20.60
C LEU A 157 17.15 1.57 20.87
N LEU A 158 16.75 2.69 20.28
CA LEU A 158 17.38 4.00 20.56
C LEU A 158 17.19 4.39 22.02
N LEU A 159 15.99 4.19 22.57
CA LEU A 159 15.69 4.52 23.97
C LEU A 159 16.40 3.61 24.98
N THR A 160 16.65 2.34 24.62
CA THR A 160 17.37 1.40 25.48
C THR A 160 18.89 1.55 25.41
N GLY A 161 19.40 2.42 24.53
CA GLY A 161 20.84 2.62 24.34
C GLY A 161 21.55 1.40 23.75
N MET A 162 20.82 0.51 23.07
CA MET A 162 21.41 -0.69 22.48
C MET A 162 22.34 -0.34 21.33
N GLU A 163 23.44 -1.05 21.24
CA GLU A 163 24.31 -1.00 20.07
C GLU A 163 23.56 -1.59 18.86
N ASN A 164 23.84 -1.09 17.64
CA ASN A 164 23.22 -1.47 16.35
C ASN A 164 21.90 -0.77 15.93
N VAL A 165 21.47 0.30 16.61
CA VAL A 165 20.29 1.09 16.18
C VAL A 165 20.39 1.53 14.71
N SER A 166 21.58 1.94 14.26
CA SER A 166 21.81 2.38 12.87
C SER A 166 21.52 1.28 11.84
N PHE A 167 21.90 0.02 12.13
CA PHE A 167 21.61 -1.12 11.24
C PHE A 167 20.10 -1.38 11.14
N VAL A 168 19.41 -1.38 12.29
CA VAL A 168 17.96 -1.61 12.34
C VAL A 168 17.20 -0.50 11.64
N MET A 169 17.61 0.77 11.82
CA MET A 169 17.00 1.91 11.12
C MET A 169 17.20 1.85 9.60
N GLN A 170 18.37 1.41 9.11
CA GLN A 170 18.59 1.22 7.68
C GLN A 170 17.66 0.13 7.12
N GLY A 171 17.52 -0.99 7.83
CA GLY A 171 16.54 -2.03 7.48
C GLY A 171 15.10 -1.51 7.46
N ALA A 172 14.72 -0.70 8.46
CA ALA A 172 13.42 -0.05 8.52
C ALA A 172 13.20 0.91 7.34
N PHE A 173 14.24 1.64 6.92
CA PHE A 173 14.17 2.53 5.76
C PHE A 173 13.91 1.76 4.47
N ILE A 174 14.66 0.67 4.23
CA ILE A 174 14.49 -0.21 3.06
C ILE A 174 13.07 -0.79 3.03
N LEU A 175 12.59 -1.35 4.15
CA LEU A 175 11.21 -1.81 4.31
C LEU A 175 10.20 -0.68 4.04
N GLY A 176 10.53 0.53 4.50
CA GLY A 176 9.79 1.75 4.22
C GLY A 176 9.64 1.98 2.72
N THR A 177 10.68 1.85 1.90
CA THR A 177 10.58 2.15 0.45
C THR A 177 9.59 1.25 -0.29
N ILE A 178 9.43 0.00 0.14
CA ILE A 178 8.56 -0.98 -0.54
C ILE A 178 7.08 -0.90 -0.12
N HIS A 179 6.73 -0.06 0.86
CA HIS A 179 5.35 0.06 1.36
C HIS A 179 4.36 0.47 0.25
N SER A 180 4.72 1.44 -0.59
CA SER A 180 3.85 1.98 -1.64
C SER A 180 3.62 0.98 -2.79
N PRO A 181 4.67 0.32 -3.32
CA PRO A 181 4.52 -0.80 -4.24
C PRO A 181 3.64 -1.92 -3.68
N LEU A 182 3.89 -2.36 -2.43
CA LEU A 182 3.11 -3.41 -1.79
C LEU A 182 1.63 -3.02 -1.64
N ASN A 183 1.35 -1.77 -1.26
CA ASN A 183 -0.02 -1.28 -1.13
C ASN A 183 -0.78 -1.34 -2.48
N THR A 184 -0.09 -1.02 -3.57
CA THR A 184 -0.62 -1.12 -4.94
C THR A 184 -0.89 -2.57 -5.32
N ILE A 185 0.04 -3.48 -5.01
CA ILE A 185 -0.14 -4.92 -5.25
C ILE A 185 -1.35 -5.46 -4.50
N MET A 186 -1.53 -5.10 -3.22
CA MET A 186 -2.69 -5.51 -2.43
C MET A 186 -4.00 -4.99 -3.03
N MET A 187 -4.00 -3.73 -3.46
CA MET A 187 -5.15 -3.13 -4.12
C MET A 187 -5.54 -3.89 -5.41
N ILE A 188 -4.57 -4.21 -6.27
CA ILE A 188 -4.81 -5.01 -7.48
C ILE A 188 -5.30 -6.42 -7.12
N HIS A 189 -4.67 -7.07 -6.14
CA HIS A 189 -4.98 -8.45 -5.77
C HIS A 189 -6.40 -8.62 -5.21
N PHE A 190 -6.88 -7.70 -4.36
CA PHE A 190 -8.16 -7.87 -3.67
C PHE A 190 -9.36 -7.29 -4.43
N ILE A 191 -9.14 -6.32 -5.33
CA ILE A 191 -10.23 -5.63 -6.03
C ILE A 191 -10.44 -6.27 -7.42
N GLN A 192 -11.55 -6.98 -7.55
CA GLN A 192 -11.88 -7.77 -8.75
C GLN A 192 -11.83 -6.97 -10.08
N PRO A 193 -12.35 -5.72 -10.17
CA PRO A 193 -12.19 -4.90 -11.37
C PRO A 193 -10.74 -4.71 -11.81
N TYR A 194 -9.81 -4.49 -10.87
CA TYR A 194 -8.40 -4.30 -11.19
C TYR A 194 -7.76 -5.59 -11.69
N ARG A 195 -8.03 -6.73 -11.05
CA ARG A 195 -7.54 -8.03 -11.57
C ARG A 195 -7.99 -8.28 -13.01
N ARG A 196 -9.25 -7.98 -13.33
CA ARG A 196 -9.78 -8.16 -14.68
C ARG A 196 -9.10 -7.25 -15.69
N PHE A 197 -8.88 -5.98 -15.33
CA PHE A 197 -8.15 -5.03 -16.15
C PHE A 197 -6.73 -5.51 -16.48
N PHE A 198 -5.97 -5.93 -15.46
CA PHE A 198 -4.61 -6.45 -15.66
C PHE A 198 -4.58 -7.78 -16.42
N ALA A 199 -5.55 -8.68 -16.18
CA ALA A 199 -5.67 -9.91 -16.95
C ALA A 199 -5.97 -9.64 -18.45
N ASN A 200 -6.79 -8.64 -18.74
CA ASN A 200 -7.08 -8.24 -20.12
C ASN A 200 -5.84 -7.65 -20.81
N ILE A 201 -5.06 -6.82 -20.11
CA ILE A 201 -3.77 -6.33 -20.61
C ILE A 201 -2.83 -7.49 -20.88
N TYR A 202 -2.69 -8.40 -19.92
CA TYR A 202 -1.83 -9.57 -20.06
C TYR A 202 -2.22 -10.44 -21.27
N ASN A 203 -3.52 -10.74 -21.43
CA ASN A 203 -4.03 -11.51 -22.57
C ASN A 203 -3.86 -10.78 -23.90
N LYS A 204 -3.84 -9.45 -23.92
CA LYS A 204 -3.60 -8.66 -25.13
C LYS A 204 -2.12 -8.65 -25.53
N ILE A 205 -1.22 -8.63 -24.56
CA ILE A 205 0.23 -8.69 -24.78
C ILE A 205 0.67 -10.13 -25.12
N HIS A 206 0.07 -11.12 -24.47
CA HIS A 206 0.32 -12.54 -24.66
C HIS A 206 -0.96 -13.20 -25.19
N PRO A 207 -1.36 -12.93 -26.45
CA PRO A 207 -2.49 -13.61 -27.04
C PRO A 207 -2.19 -15.10 -27.00
N ARG A 208 -3.02 -15.86 -26.26
CA ARG A 208 -2.99 -17.32 -26.40
C ARG A 208 -3.20 -17.60 -27.88
N ARG A 209 -2.22 -18.26 -28.52
CA ARG A 209 -2.48 -18.92 -29.80
C ARG A 209 -3.59 -19.93 -29.52
N THR A 210 -4.83 -19.55 -29.81
CA THR A 210 -5.89 -20.53 -30.03
C THR A 210 -5.36 -21.43 -31.13
N VAL A 211 -4.98 -22.65 -30.76
CA VAL A 211 -4.76 -23.73 -31.70
C VAL A 211 -6.08 -23.82 -32.47
N LEU A 212 -6.07 -23.39 -33.73
CA LEU A 212 -7.19 -23.61 -34.63
C LEU A 212 -7.47 -25.12 -34.63
N PRO A 213 -8.72 -25.58 -34.50
CA PRO A 213 -9.02 -26.98 -34.72
C PRO A 213 -8.45 -27.35 -36.09
N SER A 214 -7.58 -28.35 -36.10
CA SER A 214 -6.94 -28.83 -37.32
C SER A 214 -8.01 -29.23 -38.32
N PHE A 215 -7.90 -28.75 -39.55
CA PHE A 215 -8.78 -29.05 -40.68
C PHE A 215 -8.93 -30.55 -41.01
N THR A 216 -8.22 -31.43 -40.30
CA THR A 216 -8.26 -32.89 -40.45
C THR A 216 -9.53 -33.56 -39.93
N ASP A 217 -10.32 -32.91 -39.07
CA ASP A 217 -11.54 -33.53 -38.53
C ASP A 217 -12.79 -33.33 -39.42
N ALA A 218 -12.71 -32.47 -40.45
CA ALA A 218 -13.84 -32.15 -41.32
C ALA A 218 -13.94 -33.01 -42.59
N GLN A 219 -12.95 -33.85 -42.90
CA GLN A 219 -12.94 -34.66 -44.14
C GLN A 219 -13.42 -36.11 -43.97
N HIS A 220 -13.75 -36.57 -42.75
CA HIS A 220 -14.18 -37.95 -42.53
C HIS A 220 -15.69 -38.17 -42.40
N SER A 221 -16.55 -37.15 -42.56
CA SER A 221 -18.01 -37.30 -42.41
C SER A 221 -18.84 -37.28 -43.70
N GLU A 222 -18.23 -37.17 -44.89
CA GLU A 222 -18.99 -37.13 -46.15
C GLU A 222 -18.45 -38.14 -47.17
N ILE A 223 -18.75 -39.43 -46.95
CA ILE A 223 -18.87 -40.40 -48.05
C ILE A 223 -20.27 -41.00 -47.96
N PRO A 224 -21.21 -40.63 -48.86
CA PRO A 224 -22.52 -41.27 -48.92
C PRO A 224 -22.38 -42.65 -49.57
N ASN A 225 -22.64 -43.71 -48.81
CA ASN A 225 -22.86 -45.06 -49.35
C ASN A 225 -24.21 -45.09 -50.08
N ALA A 226 -24.22 -44.68 -51.34
CA ALA A 226 -25.24 -45.06 -52.29
C ALA A 226 -24.72 -46.21 -53.16
N ILE A 227 -25.65 -47.08 -53.58
CA ILE A 227 -25.52 -48.17 -54.55
C ILE A 227 -25.24 -49.54 -53.89
N ASN A 228 -26.32 -50.27 -53.59
CA ASN A 228 -26.53 -51.63 -54.11
C ASN A 228 -27.92 -52.15 -53.68
N ASN A 229 -28.88 -52.13 -54.62
CA ASN A 229 -29.97 -53.09 -54.72
C ASN A 229 -30.59 -52.99 -56.12
N PRO A 230 -30.50 -54.02 -56.96
CA PRO A 230 -31.46 -54.22 -58.04
C PRO A 230 -32.61 -55.09 -57.54
N LEU A 231 -33.84 -54.58 -57.65
CA LEU A 231 -35.06 -55.37 -57.87
C LEU A 231 -35.11 -55.77 -59.36
N PRO A 232 -35.87 -56.79 -59.79
CA PRO A 232 -36.90 -57.56 -59.08
C PRO A 232 -36.58 -59.05 -58.86
#